data_AF-A0A8T5NK79-F1
#
_entry.id   AF-A0A8T5NK79-F1
#
_cell.length_a   1.000
_cell.length_b   1.000
_cell.length_c   1.000
_cell.angle_alpha   90.00
_cell.angle_beta   90.00
_cell.angle_gamma   90.00
#
_symmetry.space_group_name_H-M   'P 1'
#
loop_
_entity.id
_entity.type
_entity.pdbx_description
1 polymer ?
#
loop_
_entity_poly.entity_id
_entity_poly.type
_entity_poly.pdbx_seq_one_letter_code
_entity_poly.pdbx_strand_id
1 'polypeptide(L)' 'VMECCTVRKNVQKTGLLKYNIRDKNDRPVIAGAVHESAFLVTEDSVLREDAKKYIECGTPGDALKNYVNEGEF' A
#
# COMPACT_ATOMS: atom_id res chain seq x y z
N VAL A 1 8.52 7.02 19.28
CA VAL A 1 7.15 7.04 18.69
C VAL A 1 7.33 6.72 17.21
N MET A 2 6.93 5.53 16.76
CA MET A 2 6.96 5.20 15.32
C MET A 2 5.87 6.03 14.65
N GLU A 3 6.25 6.92 13.74
CA GLU A 3 5.29 7.58 12.86
C GLU A 3 4.73 6.54 11.88
N CYS A 4 3.53 6.04 12.19
CA CYS A 4 2.85 5.05 11.34
C CYS A 4 2.29 5.68 10.06
N CYS A 5 1.98 6.99 10.08
CA CYS A 5 1.30 7.66 8.96
C CYS A 5 1.80 9.10 8.78
N THR A 6 2.53 9.37 7.68
CA THR A 6 2.79 10.76 7.25
C THR A 6 1.64 11.22 6.35
N VAL A 7 0.77 12.11 6.86
CA VAL A 7 -0.28 12.73 6.03
C VAL A 7 0.35 13.84 5.18
N ARG A 8 0.66 13.55 3.91
CA ARG A 8 1.21 14.55 2.97
C ARG A 8 0.09 15.33 2.25
N LYS A 9 0.33 16.62 1.98
CA LYS A 9 -0.59 17.48 1.21
C LYS A 9 -0.85 16.90 -0.19
N ASN A 10 -2.08 17.06 -0.68
CA ASN A 10 -2.61 16.54 -1.95
C ASN A 10 -1.56 16.31 -3.05
N VAL A 11 -1.29 15.03 -3.35
CA VAL A 11 -0.62 14.62 -4.59
C VAL A 11 -1.40 15.17 -5.77
N GLN A 12 -0.72 15.77 -6.75
CA GLN A 12 -1.38 16.28 -7.96
C GLN A 12 -2.20 15.15 -8.61
N LYS A 13 -3.51 15.37 -8.79
CA LYS A 13 -4.47 14.36 -9.29
C LYS A 13 -4.04 13.68 -10.59
N THR A 14 -3.26 14.36 -11.43
CA THR A 14 -2.73 13.85 -12.69
C THR A 14 -1.81 12.63 -12.50
N GLY A 15 -1.01 12.61 -11.43
CA GLY A 15 -0.12 11.49 -11.11
C GLY A 15 -0.86 10.21 -10.68
N LEU A 16 -2.13 10.33 -10.29
CA LEU A 16 -2.97 9.21 -9.85
C LEU A 16 -3.70 8.51 -10.99
N LEU A 17 -3.75 9.11 -12.19
CA LEU A 17 -4.51 8.55 -13.32
C LEU A 17 -3.86 7.28 -13.92
N LYS A 18 -2.57 7.05 -13.64
CA LYS A 18 -1.85 5.84 -14.09
C LYS A 18 -2.31 4.55 -13.40
N TYR A 19 -3.04 4.66 -12.28
CA TYR A 19 -3.58 3.52 -11.54
C TYR A 19 -4.96 3.16 -12.08
N ASN A 20 -5.00 2.10 -12.88
CA ASN A 20 -6.23 1.54 -13.45
C ASN A 20 -6.82 0.49 -12.50
N ILE A 21 -7.62 0.98 -11.56
CA ILE A 21 -8.21 0.22 -10.46
C ILE A 21 -9.73 0.43 -10.42
N ARG A 22 -10.44 -0.48 -9.73
CA ARG A 22 -11.91 -0.51 -9.66
C ARG A 22 -12.44 0.67 -8.85
N ASP A 23 -12.00 0.82 -7.60
CA ASP A 23 -12.36 1.97 -6.77
C ASP A 23 -11.35 3.09 -6.94
N LYS A 24 -11.80 4.22 -7.50
CA LYS A 24 -10.94 5.38 -7.73
C LYS A 24 -10.54 6.08 -6.42
N ASN A 25 -11.26 5.84 -5.33
CA ASN A 25 -10.95 6.40 -4.01
C ASN A 25 -9.69 5.76 -3.41
N ASP A 26 -9.32 4.54 -3.84
CA ASP A 26 -8.12 3.84 -3.36
C ASP A 26 -6.83 4.29 -4.04
N ARG A 27 -6.93 5.08 -5.11
CA ARG A 27 -5.75 5.55 -5.88
C ARG A 27 -4.70 6.23 -5.00
N PRO A 28 -5.05 7.12 -4.04
CA PRO A 28 -4.05 7.74 -3.18
C PRO A 28 -3.30 6.74 -2.30
N VAL A 29 -3.97 5.68 -1.83
CA VAL A 29 -3.35 4.65 -0.98
C VAL A 29 -2.30 3.88 -1.78
N ILE A 30 -2.67 3.37 -2.96
CA ILE A 30 -1.74 2.65 -3.84
C ILE A 30 -0.60 3.59 -4.29
N ALA A 31 -0.92 4.83 -4.64
CA ALA A 31 0.08 5.79 -5.08
C ALA A 31 1.11 6.11 -3.98
N GLY A 32 0.64 6.28 -2.74
CA GLY A 32 1.52 6.48 -1.58
C GLY A 32 2.45 5.28 -1.36
N ALA A 33 1.89 4.07 -1.34
CA ALA A 33 2.69 2.85 -1.18
C ALA A 33 3.74 2.71 -2.28
N VAL A 34 3.35 2.91 -3.55
CA VAL A 34 4.27 2.84 -4.70
C VAL A 34 5.36 3.90 -4.63
N HIS A 35 5.01 5.12 -4.24
CA HIS A 35 5.98 6.21 -4.13
C HIS A 35 7.06 5.90 -3.09
N GLU A 36 6.66 5.35 -1.95
CA GLU A 36 7.57 4.98 -0.86
C GLU A 36 8.17 3.57 -1.05
N SER A 37 7.84 2.87 -2.15
CA SER A 37 8.23 1.48 -2.40
C SER A 37 7.92 0.56 -1.20
N ALA A 38 6.78 0.80 -0.54
CA ALA A 38 6.37 0.13 0.69
C ALA A 38 5.45 -1.07 0.42
N PHE A 39 5.56 -2.11 1.25
CA PHE A 39 4.61 -3.22 1.24
C PHE A 39 3.22 -2.74 1.70
N LEU A 40 2.20 -2.87 0.84
CA LEU A 40 0.84 -2.46 1.19
C LEU A 40 0.15 -3.56 2.01
N VAL A 41 -0.18 -3.24 3.26
CA VAL A 41 -0.95 -4.12 4.16
C VAL A 41 -2.42 -3.70 4.17
N THR A 42 -3.32 -4.61 3.80
CA THR A 42 -4.77 -4.35 3.87
C THR A 42 -5.60 -5.63 3.96
N GLU A 43 -6.70 -5.59 4.71
CA GLU A 43 -7.72 -6.64 4.74
C GLU A 43 -8.70 -6.56 3.55
N ASP A 44 -8.78 -5.41 2.90
CA ASP A 44 -9.62 -5.22 1.72
C ASP A 44 -9.09 -6.04 0.54
N SER A 45 -9.82 -7.08 0.18
CA SER A 45 -9.47 -7.99 -0.90
C SER A 45 -9.55 -7.34 -2.28
N VAL A 46 -10.47 -6.39 -2.48
CA VAL A 46 -10.63 -5.67 -3.76
C VAL A 46 -9.42 -4.76 -3.97
N LEU A 47 -9.06 -3.97 -2.96
CA LEU A 47 -7.88 -3.12 -2.98
C LEU A 47 -6.59 -3.95 -3.19
N ARG A 48 -6.45 -5.06 -2.47
CA ARG A 48 -5.28 -5.95 -2.61
C ARG A 48 -5.14 -6.47 -4.04
N GLU A 49 -6.21 -6.98 -4.64
CA GLU A 49 -6.18 -7.46 -6.04
C GLU A 49 -5.86 -6.34 -7.04
N ASP A 50 -6.34 -5.12 -6.80
CA ASP A 50 -6.03 -3.97 -7.64
C ASP A 50 -4.57 -3.51 -7.50
N ALA A 51 -4.01 -3.59 -6.28
CA ALA A 51 -2.65 -3.17 -5.96
C ALA A 51 -1.57 -4.11 -6.51
N LYS A 52 -1.84 -5.41 -6.65
CA LYS A 52 -0.88 -6.44 -7.13
C LYS A 52 -0.18 -6.11 -8.45
N LYS A 53 -0.79 -5.28 -9.30
CA LYS A 53 -0.21 -4.84 -10.58
C LYS A 53 0.90 -3.79 -10.42
N TYR A 54 0.98 -3.16 -9.26
CA TYR A 54 1.77 -1.95 -9.02
C TYR A 54 2.75 -2.10 -7.87
N ILE A 55 2.40 -2.90 -6.85
CA ILE A 55 3.21 -3.08 -5.65
C ILE A 55 2.95 -4.42 -4.98
N GLU A 56 3.93 -4.89 -4.21
CA GLU A 56 3.76 -6.01 -3.31
C GLU A 56 2.78 -5.65 -2.18
N CYS A 57 1.90 -6.59 -1.86
CA CYS A 57 0.83 -6.37 -0.90
C CYS A 57 0.35 -7.68 -0.29
N GLY A 58 -0.27 -7.57 0.89
CA GLY A 58 -0.75 -8.73 1.63
C GLY A 58 -1.71 -8.33 2.75
N THR A 59 -2.14 -9.35 3.49
CA THR A 59 -2.93 -9.16 4.72
C THR A 59 -2.01 -8.78 5.88
N PRO A 60 -2.55 -8.23 6.98
CA PRO A 60 -1.83 -8.11 8.24
C PRO A 60 -1.17 -9.42 8.69
N GLY A 61 -1.82 -10.56 8.48
CA GLY A 61 -1.24 -11.88 8.79
C GLY A 61 -0.01 -12.21 7.95
N ASP A 62 0.02 -11.82 6.67
CA ASP A 62 1.19 -12.01 5.81
C ASP A 62 2.35 -11.10 6.25
N ALA A 63 2.05 -9.84 6.58
CA ALA A 63 3.04 -8.90 7.09
C ALA A 63 3.67 -9.37 8.42
N LEU A 64 2.86 -9.94 9.33
CA LEU A 64 3.36 -10.50 10.58
C LEU A 64 4.28 -11.70 10.37
N LYS A 65 3.99 -12.59 9.41
CA LYS A 65 4.88 -13.72 9.08
C LYS A 65 6.24 -13.23 8.60
N ASN A 66 6.25 -12.21 7.74
CA ASN A 66 7.50 -11.60 7.28
C ASN A 66 8.27 -10.98 8.45
N TYR A 67 7.59 -10.31 9.37
CA TYR A 67 8.21 -9.72 10.56
C TYR A 67 8.80 -10.76 11.52
N VAL A 68 8.14 -11.91 11.69
CA VAL A 68 8.66 -13.00 12.53
C VAL A 68 9.93 -13.62 11.91
N ASN A 69 9.98 -13.73 10.59
CA ASN A 69 11.16 -14.26 9.89
C ASN A 69 12.35 -13.28 9.89
N GLU A 70 12.10 -11.98 9.93
CA GLU A 70 13.16 -10.95 10.07
C GLU A 70 13.66 -10.77 11.51
N GLY A 71 12.99 -11.39 12.49
CA GLY A 71 13.28 -11.31 13.92
C GLY A 71 14.21 -12.40 14.46
N GLU A 72 14.77 -13.28 13.62
CA GLU A 72 15.83 -14.22 14.04
C GLU A 72 17.19 -13.49 14.10
N PHE A 73 17.46 -12.82 15.23
CA PHE A 73 18.78 -12.37 15.65
C PHE A 73 19.18 -13.03 16.98
#